data_AF-A0A2V6G915-F1
#
_entry.id   AF-A0A2V6G915-F1
#
_cell.length_a   1.000
_cell.length_b   1.000
_cell.length_c   1.000
_cell.angle_alpha   90.00
_cell.angle_beta   90.00
_cell.angle_gamma   90.00
#
_symmetry.space_group_name_H-M   'P 1'
#
loop_
_entity.id
_entity.type
_entity.pdbx_description
1 polymer ?
#
loop_
_entity_poly.entity_id
_entity_poly.type
_entity_poly.pdbx_seq_one_letter_code
_entity_poly.pdbx_strand_id
1 'polypeptide(L)' 'MTVLALETSCDETAAAILRGDHSGHDLLASEVASQIAAHEKYGGIVPEIA' A
#
# COMPACT_ATOMS: atom_id res chain seq x y z
N MET A 1 -16.25 -12.91 -3.86
CA MET A 1 -16.10 -11.83 -2.85
C MET A 1 -15.18 -10.76 -3.41
N THR A 2 -15.49 -9.49 -3.22
CA THR A 2 -14.59 -8.38 -3.57
C THR A 2 -14.05 -7.77 -2.29
N VAL A 3 -12.73 -7.55 -2.22
CA VAL A 3 -12.02 -7.02 -1.06
C VAL A 3 -11.32 -5.72 -1.46
N LEU A 4 -11.48 -4.69 -0.64
CA LEU A 4 -10.63 -3.50 -0.65
C LEU A 4 -9.53 -3.69 0.40
N ALA A 5 -8.29 -3.78 -0.03
CA ALA A 5 -7.12 -3.86 0.84
C ALA A 5 -6.49 -2.47 0.99
N LEU A 6 -6.12 -2.11 2.22
CA LEU A 6 -5.43 -0.88 2.57
C LEU A 6 -4.17 -1.24 3.35
N GLU A 7 -3.05 -0.62 3.01
CA GLU A 7 -1.75 -0.81 3.67
C GLU A 7 -1.15 0.56 4.01
N THR A 8 -0.84 0.75 5.30
CA THR A 8 -0.37 2.03 5.87
C THR A 8 0.60 1.81 7.04
N SER A 9 1.34 0.69 7.08
CA SER A 9 2.16 0.34 8.25
C SER A 9 3.51 1.05 8.32
N CYS A 10 4.06 1.51 7.19
CA CYS A 10 5.39 2.11 7.10
C CYS A 10 5.35 3.42 6.27
N ASP A 11 6.23 3.55 5.27
CA ASP A 11 6.44 4.76 4.44
C ASP A 11 5.71 4.71 3.10
N GLU A 12 4.80 3.76 2.96
CA GLU A 12 3.99 3.57 1.77
C GLU A 12 2.52 3.57 2.19
N THR A 13 1.71 4.26 1.40
CA THR A 13 0.26 4.17 1.46
C THR A 13 -0.21 3.45 0.20
N ALA A 14 -0.87 2.31 0.35
CA ALA A 14 -1.34 1.52 -0.79
C ALA A 14 -2.82 1.15 -0.66
N ALA A 15 -3.46 1.03 -1.82
CA ALA A 15 -4.82 0.53 -1.94
C ALA A 15 -4.93 -0.47 -3.10
N ALA A 16 -5.61 -1.59 -2.86
CA ALA A 16 -5.84 -2.61 -3.88
C ALA A 16 -7.26 -3.16 -3.85
N ILE A 17 -7.77 -3.56 -5.02
CA ILE A 17 -9.05 -4.24 -5.14
C ILE A 17 -8.78 -5.67 -5.61
N LEU A 18 -9.20 -6.65 -4.81
CA LEU A 18 -9.10 -8.06 -5.15
C LEU A 18 -10.50 -8.67 -5.34
N ARG A 19 -10.62 -9.60 -6.29
CA ARG A 19 -11.80 -10.43 -6.45
C ARG A 19 -11.42 -11.88 -6.21
N GLY A 20 -11.94 -12.46 -5.14
CA GLY A 20 -11.73 -13.87 -4.78
C GLY A 20 -12.96 -14.73 -5.02
N ASP A 21 -12.76 -15.95 -5.49
CA ASP A 21 -13.76 -17.02 -5.54
C ASP A 21 -13.14 -18.38 -5.15
N HIS A 22 -13.86 -19.48 -5.41
CA HIS A 22 -13.39 -20.83 -5.08
C HIS A 22 -12.17 -21.30 -5.87
N SER A 23 -11.83 -20.62 -6.97
CA SER A 23 -10.74 -20.97 -7.88
C SER A 23 -9.48 -20.12 -7.68
N GLY A 24 -9.57 -18.99 -6.97
CA GLY A 24 -8.42 -18.15 -6.68
C GLY A 24 -8.78 -16.70 -6.40
N HIS A 25 -7.84 -15.80 -6.69
CA HIS A 25 -7.97 -14.36 -6.49
C HIS A 25 -7.41 -13.61 -7.70
N ASP A 26 -8.17 -12.63 -8.19
CA ASP A 26 -7.74 -11.69 -9.23
C ASP A 26 -7.44 -10.32 -8.60
N LEU A 27 -6.32 -9.72 -8.99
CA LEU A 27 -5.99 -8.34 -8.68
C LEU A 27 -6.63 -7.43 -9.74
N LEU A 28 -7.60 -6.63 -9.34
CA LEU A 28 -8.34 -5.74 -10.24
C LEU A 28 -7.72 -4.35 -10.34
N ALA A 29 -7.16 -3.84 -9.24
CA ALA A 29 -6.48 -2.55 -9.17
C ALA A 29 -5.47 -2.57 -8.02
N SER A 30 -4.37 -1.82 -8.18
CA SER A 30 -3.32 -1.65 -7.17
C SER A 30 -2.63 -0.32 -7.39
N GLU A 31 -2.66 0.55 -6.39
CA GLU A 31 -1.97 1.84 -6.39
C GLU A 31 -1.11 1.96 -5.14
N VAL A 32 0.10 2.52 -5.29
CA VAL A 32 1.06 2.73 -4.20
C VAL A 32 1.56 4.17 -4.25
N ALA A 33 1.42 4.88 -3.14
CA ALA A 33 2.02 6.19 -2.91
C ALA A 33 3.19 6.03 -1.95
N SER A 34 4.41 6.28 -2.44
CA SER A 34 5.64 6.20 -1.65
C SER A 34 6.00 7.54 -1.02
N GLN A 35 6.45 7.51 0.22
CA GLN A 35 6.92 8.68 0.97
C GLN A 35 8.46 8.76 1.03
N ILE A 36 9.18 7.94 0.26
CA ILE A 36 10.65 7.91 0.22
C ILE A 36 11.25 9.32 0.05
N ALA A 37 10.69 10.14 -0.83
CA ALA A 37 11.16 11.52 -1.06
C ALA A 37 11.04 12.42 0.19
N ALA A 38 10.06 12.18 1.05
CA ALA A 38 9.89 12.91 2.31
C ALA A 38 10.94 12.48 3.37
N HIS A 39 11.37 11.22 3.34
CA HIS A 39 12.34 10.63 4.27
C HIS A 39 13.79 10.78 3.82
N GLU A 40 14.07 11.00 2.53
CA GLU A 40 15.41 11.05 1.95
C GLU A 40 16.34 12.03 2.68
N LYS A 41 15.83 13.20 3.04
CA LYS A 41 16.60 14.24 3.78
C LYS A 41 17.04 13.82 5.20
N TYR A 42 16.49 12.74 5.74
CA TYR A 42 16.78 12.25 7.08
C TYR A 42 17.63 10.97 7.07
N GLY A 43 17.92 10.40 5.89
CA GLY A 43 18.73 9.18 5.76
C GLY A 43 18.05 7.91 6.30
N GLY A 44 16.74 7.93 6.50
CA GLY A 44 15.95 6.82 7.03
C GLY A 44 14.49 7.21 7.27
N ILE A 45 13.64 6.22 7.55
CA ILE A 45 12.21 6.43 7.84
C ILE A 45 12.07 7.23 9.14
N VAL A 46 11.21 8.24 9.10
CA VAL A 46 10.90 9.12 10.24
C VAL A 46 9.42 8.92 10.60
N PRO A 47 9.09 8.24 11.71
CA PRO A 47 7.72 7.88 12.05
C PRO A 47 6.73 9.04 12.07
N GLU A 48 7.19 10.25 12.45
CA GLU A 48 6.34 11.43 12.56
C GLU A 48 5.97 12.07 11.21
N ILE A 49 6.59 11.62 10.11
CA ILE A 49 6.36 12.11 8.74
C ILE A 49 5.69 11.01 7.89
N ALA A 50 5.52 9.82 8.47
CA ALA A 50 4.90 8.67 7.84
C ALA A 50 3.36 8.73 7.85
#